data_AF-A0A6G0HWN4-F1
#
_entry.id   AF-A0A6G0HWN4-F1
#
_cell.length_a   1.000
_cell.length_b   1.000
_cell.length_c   1.000
_cell.angle_alpha   90.00
_cell.angle_beta   90.00
_cell.angle_gamma   90.00
#
_symmetry.space_group_name_H-M   'P 1'
#
loop_
_entity.id
_entity.type
_entity.pdbx_description
1 polymer ?
#
loop_
_entity_poly.entity_id
_entity_poly.type
_entity_poly.pdbx_seq_one_letter_code
_entity_poly.pdbx_strand_id
1 'polypeptide(L)'
;MERACWKHILALLVVLVSTHAEASFSLHMDDFIKAVKQVEDGHPGSEPAAMLKRLRRAAGLNDALIQHFLGNADSGGPEMNATLSAYIRKAVHHRVTEHGKEKGVVLTSDGTTVALMPLLLGIEAGFLSKSRERVRGLYQLTLAKDLDLSFIPSSPHTPLLGPDGCWDNLTSPQVFTLLDTPSVLTTAQLNGGMDGVILGMEAKSRHPLKLSSLLTEYYCHQLDRRGLDAAPRLISRRRRENFRGLFGPLVLSRQVVKSVELQRRLTGRSKMDVKKRRELIDVVKKGNKGVRPGVHGLPTHRSSLHVACTAVQRDPHQPYSSSLLLVHPPHPHAESALSDLRAVFCRHALHAALPPGGQRLG
;
A
#
# COMPACT_ATOMS: atom_id res chain seq x y z
N MET A 1 -43.55 -32.93 21.71
CA MET A 1 -42.30 -33.38 21.05
C MET A 1 -41.58 -32.26 20.27
N GLU A 2 -41.99 -30.98 20.40
CA GLU A 2 -41.53 -29.89 19.52
C GLU A 2 -40.36 -29.06 20.07
N ARG A 3 -40.19 -28.99 21.39
CA ARG A 3 -39.15 -28.14 22.03
C ARG A 3 -37.71 -28.67 21.88
N ALA A 4 -37.53 -29.97 21.67
CA ALA A 4 -36.22 -30.59 21.51
C ALA A 4 -35.67 -30.37 20.09
N CYS A 5 -36.53 -30.44 19.07
CA CYS A 5 -36.16 -30.27 17.67
C CYS A 5 -35.61 -28.86 17.38
N TRP A 6 -36.25 -27.82 17.93
CA TRP A 6 -35.79 -26.43 17.78
C TRP A 6 -34.38 -26.22 18.33
N LYS A 7 -34.04 -26.80 19.49
CA LYS A 7 -32.71 -26.64 20.10
C LYS A 7 -31.62 -27.29 19.24
N HIS A 8 -31.91 -28.44 18.63
CA HIS A 8 -30.98 -29.10 17.71
C HIS A 8 -30.83 -28.31 16.40
N ILE A 9 -31.92 -27.75 15.86
CA ILE A 9 -31.88 -26.86 14.70
C ILE A 9 -31.07 -25.60 14.99
N LEU A 10 -31.24 -24.99 16.17
CA LEU A 10 -30.50 -23.80 16.57
C LEU A 10 -29.02 -24.10 16.79
N ALA A 11 -28.69 -25.25 17.40
CA ALA A 11 -27.32 -25.70 17.55
C ALA A 11 -26.67 -26.00 16.18
N LEU A 12 -27.40 -26.64 15.27
CA LEU A 12 -26.93 -26.91 13.91
C LEU A 12 -26.74 -25.61 13.13
N LEU A 13 -27.64 -24.63 13.26
CA LEU A 13 -27.51 -23.30 12.69
C LEU A 13 -26.32 -22.53 13.28
N VAL A 14 -26.09 -22.59 14.58
CA VAL A 14 -24.93 -21.98 15.24
C VAL A 14 -23.63 -22.66 14.77
N VAL A 15 -23.61 -23.98 14.62
CA VAL A 15 -22.46 -24.72 14.07
C VAL A 15 -22.25 -24.37 12.60
N LEU A 16 -23.30 -24.33 11.78
CA LEU A 16 -23.24 -23.93 10.37
C LEU A 16 -22.78 -22.48 10.19
N VAL A 17 -23.30 -21.56 11.00
CA VAL A 17 -22.88 -20.14 11.02
C VAL A 17 -21.45 -20.02 11.55
N SER A 18 -21.02 -20.86 12.50
CA SER A 18 -19.63 -20.89 12.99
C SER A 18 -18.66 -21.51 11.99
N THR A 19 -19.11 -22.45 11.15
CA THR A 19 -18.33 -22.99 10.02
C THR A 19 -18.33 -22.07 8.81
N HIS A 20 -19.28 -21.14 8.71
CA HIS A 20 -19.37 -20.14 7.65
C HIS A 20 -18.89 -18.73 8.05
N ALA A 21 -18.65 -18.48 9.34
CA ALA A 21 -17.93 -17.32 9.81
C ALA A 21 -16.42 -17.53 9.63
N GLU A 22 -16.02 -17.82 8.40
CA GLU A 22 -14.62 -17.70 8.00
C GLU A 22 -14.31 -16.21 8.06
N ALA A 23 -13.71 -15.78 9.18
CA ALA A 23 -13.37 -14.39 9.45
C ALA A 23 -12.62 -13.85 8.22
N SER A 24 -13.30 -13.00 7.46
CA SER A 24 -12.77 -12.48 6.21
C SER A 24 -11.60 -11.58 6.58
N PHE A 25 -10.37 -11.99 6.28
CA PHE A 25 -9.21 -11.17 6.56
C PHE A 25 -9.42 -9.77 5.97
N SER A 26 -9.22 -8.74 6.79
CA SER A 26 -9.19 -7.37 6.29
C SER A 26 -7.88 -7.10 5.58
N LEU A 27 -7.79 -5.95 4.90
CA LEU A 27 -6.56 -5.46 4.29
C LEU A 27 -5.71 -4.65 5.28
N HIS A 28 -5.68 -5.06 6.55
CA HIS A 28 -4.69 -4.61 7.51
C HIS A 28 -3.38 -5.39 7.37
N MET A 29 -2.25 -4.73 7.64
CA MET A 29 -0.95 -5.40 7.70
C MET A 29 -0.91 -6.51 8.75
N ASP A 30 -1.56 -6.33 9.90
CA ASP A 30 -1.62 -7.36 10.95
C ASP A 30 -2.36 -8.61 10.49
N ASP A 31 -3.44 -8.45 9.73
CA ASP A 31 -4.20 -9.57 9.16
C ASP A 31 -3.42 -10.28 8.06
N PHE A 32 -2.66 -9.52 7.26
CA PHE A 32 -1.72 -10.09 6.31
C PHE A 32 -0.62 -10.90 7.01
N ILE A 33 -0.04 -10.39 8.10
CA ILE A 33 0.97 -11.10 8.89
C ILE A 33 0.38 -12.37 9.52
N LYS A 34 -0.85 -12.33 10.03
CA LYS A 34 -1.56 -13.53 10.53
C LYS A 34 -1.74 -14.57 9.42
N ALA A 35 -2.16 -14.15 8.23
CA ALA A 35 -2.29 -15.02 7.08
C ALA A 35 -0.95 -15.67 6.71
N VAL A 36 0.14 -14.89 6.65
CA VAL A 36 1.50 -15.42 6.41
C VAL A 36 1.88 -16.44 7.48
N LYS A 37 1.62 -16.15 8.76
CA LYS A 37 1.89 -17.06 9.87
C LYS A 37 1.13 -18.38 9.74
N GLN A 38 -0.13 -18.35 9.30
CA GLN A 38 -0.91 -19.57 9.04
C GLN A 38 -0.28 -20.42 7.92
N VAL A 39 0.28 -19.81 6.86
CA VAL A 39 1.00 -20.55 5.83
C VAL A 39 2.28 -21.19 6.39
N GLU A 40 3.02 -20.46 7.22
CA GLU A 40 4.24 -20.93 7.89
C GLU A 40 3.97 -22.09 8.84
N ASP A 41 2.96 -21.97 9.70
CA ASP A 41 2.62 -22.99 10.69
C ASP A 41 2.07 -24.27 10.04
N GLY A 42 1.46 -24.17 8.85
CA GLY A 42 1.06 -25.33 8.05
C GLY A 42 2.23 -26.09 7.40
N HIS A 43 3.44 -25.52 7.39
CA HIS A 43 4.63 -26.14 6.79
C HIS A 43 5.89 -25.91 7.64
N PRO A 44 5.93 -26.44 8.87
CA PRO A 44 7.04 -26.22 9.78
C PRO A 44 8.37 -26.67 9.16
N GLY A 45 9.42 -25.87 9.34
CA GLY A 45 10.75 -26.14 8.78
C GLY A 45 10.95 -25.69 7.33
N SER A 46 9.96 -25.08 6.69
CA SER A 46 10.14 -24.46 5.36
C SER A 46 11.07 -23.25 5.44
N GLU A 47 12.05 -23.19 4.54
CA GLU A 47 12.90 -22.02 4.37
C GLU A 47 12.07 -20.78 3.98
N PRO A 48 12.38 -19.57 4.48
CA PRO A 48 11.64 -18.35 4.18
C PRO A 48 11.51 -18.04 2.67
N ALA A 49 12.54 -18.37 1.88
CA ALA A 49 12.49 -18.22 0.42
C ALA A 49 11.46 -19.15 -0.23
N ALA A 50 11.33 -20.39 0.26
CA ALA A 50 10.31 -21.34 -0.23
C ALA A 50 8.89 -20.88 0.16
N MET A 51 8.75 -20.28 1.34
CA MET A 51 7.50 -19.66 1.78
C MET A 51 7.09 -18.49 0.87
N LEU A 52 8.02 -17.58 0.57
CA LEU A 52 7.78 -16.46 -0.34
C LEU A 52 7.43 -16.91 -1.76
N LYS A 53 8.13 -17.93 -2.29
CA LYS A 53 7.79 -18.56 -3.58
C LYS A 53 6.34 -19.07 -3.59
N ARG A 54 5.85 -19.65 -2.49
CA ARG A 54 4.47 -20.14 -2.35
C ARG A 54 3.45 -18.99 -2.33
N LEU A 55 3.71 -17.93 -1.56
CA LEU A 55 2.87 -16.72 -1.55
C LEU A 55 2.80 -16.10 -2.95
N ARG A 56 3.95 -16.04 -3.62
CA ARG A 56 4.09 -15.53 -4.99
C ARG A 56 3.28 -16.35 -6.00
N ARG A 57 3.32 -17.69 -5.90
CA ARG A 57 2.48 -18.60 -6.70
C ARG A 57 1.00 -18.33 -6.47
N ALA A 58 0.55 -18.25 -5.23
CA ALA A 58 -0.85 -17.96 -4.89
C ALA A 58 -1.31 -16.58 -5.40
N ALA A 59 -0.42 -15.59 -5.40
CA ALA A 59 -0.69 -14.26 -5.93
C ALA A 59 -0.68 -14.19 -7.48
N GLY A 60 -0.33 -15.27 -8.17
CA GLY A 60 -0.19 -15.30 -9.64
C GLY A 60 0.99 -14.46 -10.15
N LEU A 61 2.03 -14.28 -9.32
CA LEU A 61 3.16 -13.42 -9.61
C LEU A 61 4.32 -14.20 -10.24
N ASN A 62 4.27 -14.42 -11.54
CA ASN A 62 5.26 -15.26 -12.23
C ASN A 62 5.63 -14.76 -13.64
N ASP A 63 5.69 -13.44 -13.84
CA ASP A 63 6.08 -12.90 -15.15
C ASP A 63 7.58 -13.09 -15.46
N ALA A 64 7.97 -12.78 -16.70
CA ALA A 64 9.35 -12.98 -17.19
C ALA A 64 10.41 -12.24 -16.36
N LEU A 65 10.09 -11.04 -15.83
CA LEU A 65 11.02 -10.27 -15.01
C LEU A 65 11.20 -10.93 -13.63
N ILE A 66 10.11 -11.37 -13.01
CA ILE A 66 10.13 -12.12 -11.75
C ILE A 66 10.91 -13.42 -11.93
N GLN A 67 10.58 -14.21 -12.96
CA GLN A 67 11.25 -15.47 -13.24
C GLN A 67 12.75 -15.29 -13.47
N HIS A 68 13.16 -14.21 -14.14
CA HIS A 68 14.58 -13.91 -14.38
C HIS A 68 15.40 -13.77 -13.08
N PHE A 69 14.79 -13.27 -12.00
CA PHE A 69 15.48 -13.01 -10.74
C PHE A 69 15.23 -14.06 -9.66
N LEU A 70 13.99 -14.54 -9.54
CA LEU A 70 13.53 -15.40 -8.45
C LEU A 70 13.22 -16.84 -8.90
N GLY A 71 13.31 -17.10 -10.21
CA GLY A 71 12.92 -18.39 -10.79
C GLY A 71 11.40 -18.59 -10.86
N ASN A 72 11.01 -19.69 -11.51
CA ASN A 72 9.62 -20.03 -11.77
C ASN A 72 8.88 -20.43 -10.47
N ALA A 73 7.81 -19.70 -10.11
CA ALA A 73 6.95 -20.01 -8.96
C ALA A 73 6.11 -21.28 -9.13
N ASP A 74 5.75 -21.65 -10.36
CA ASP A 74 4.83 -22.76 -10.64
C ASP A 74 5.49 -24.14 -10.54
N SER A 75 6.81 -24.19 -10.32
CA SER A 75 7.54 -25.44 -10.17
C SER A 75 7.33 -26.07 -8.78
N GLY A 76 6.36 -26.99 -8.71
CA GLY A 76 6.18 -27.98 -7.64
C GLY A 76 5.86 -27.42 -6.25
N GLY A 77 5.28 -28.27 -5.39
CA GLY A 77 5.02 -27.98 -3.98
C GLY A 77 3.53 -28.12 -3.60
N PRO A 78 3.25 -28.35 -2.30
CA PRO A 78 1.89 -28.50 -1.78
C PRO A 78 0.98 -27.36 -2.22
N GLU A 79 -0.31 -27.59 -2.36
CA GLU A 79 -1.26 -26.52 -2.62
C GLU A 79 -1.58 -25.76 -1.32
N MET A 80 -1.78 -24.45 -1.41
CA MET A 80 -2.22 -23.65 -0.26
C MET A 80 -3.74 -23.79 -0.11
N ASN A 81 -4.25 -23.75 1.12
CA ASN A 81 -5.68 -23.69 1.39
C ASN A 81 -6.37 -22.64 0.49
N ALA A 82 -7.53 -22.99 -0.09
CA ALA A 82 -8.18 -22.19 -1.12
C ALA A 82 -8.58 -20.78 -0.63
N THR A 83 -9.10 -20.65 0.59
CA THR A 83 -9.44 -19.37 1.21
C THR A 83 -8.20 -18.52 1.39
N LEU A 84 -7.13 -19.10 1.95
CA LEU A 84 -5.87 -18.40 2.17
C LEU A 84 -5.24 -17.98 0.84
N SER A 85 -5.31 -18.83 -0.19
CA SER A 85 -4.90 -18.53 -1.57
C SER A 85 -5.68 -17.35 -2.16
N ALA A 86 -7.00 -17.34 -2.00
CA ALA A 86 -7.84 -16.24 -2.45
C ALA A 86 -7.50 -14.93 -1.73
N TYR A 87 -7.25 -14.98 -0.42
CA TYR A 87 -6.82 -13.81 0.35
C TYR A 87 -5.45 -13.29 -0.11
N ILE A 88 -4.44 -14.16 -0.20
CA ILE A 88 -3.10 -13.78 -0.65
C ILE A 88 -3.15 -13.18 -2.06
N ARG A 89 -3.93 -13.77 -2.97
CA ARG A 89 -4.16 -13.19 -4.30
C ARG A 89 -4.75 -11.80 -4.23
N LYS A 90 -5.77 -11.58 -3.39
CA LYS A 90 -6.40 -10.26 -3.21
C LYS A 90 -5.45 -9.23 -2.60
N ALA A 91 -4.70 -9.61 -1.58
CA ALA A 91 -3.83 -8.73 -0.80
C ALA A 91 -2.52 -8.40 -1.53
N VAL A 92 -2.01 -9.31 -2.35
CA VAL A 92 -0.69 -9.17 -2.98
C VAL A 92 -0.77 -8.75 -4.44
N HIS A 93 -1.76 -9.20 -5.22
CA HIS A 93 -1.82 -8.89 -6.65
C HIS A 93 -2.17 -7.41 -6.86
N HIS A 94 -1.14 -6.63 -7.18
CA HIS A 94 -1.27 -5.18 -7.35
C HIS A 94 -1.88 -4.81 -8.69
N ARG A 95 -2.81 -3.85 -8.67
CA ARG A 95 -3.32 -3.17 -9.86
C ARG A 95 -4.06 -1.89 -9.46
N VAL A 96 -4.03 -0.89 -10.33
CA VAL A 96 -4.91 0.29 -10.26
C VAL A 96 -5.96 0.16 -11.34
N THR A 97 -7.24 0.29 -10.98
CA THR A 97 -8.34 0.27 -11.96
C THR A 97 -8.58 1.66 -12.54
N GLU A 98 -9.30 1.72 -13.67
CA GLU A 98 -9.69 2.98 -14.33
C GLU A 98 -10.45 3.95 -13.41
N HIS A 99 -11.13 3.43 -12.39
CA HIS A 99 -11.91 4.20 -11.42
C HIS A 99 -11.09 4.61 -10.17
N GLY A 100 -9.75 4.51 -10.24
CA GLY A 100 -8.86 4.89 -9.13
C GLY A 100 -8.83 3.91 -7.96
N LYS A 101 -9.45 2.71 -8.08
CA LYS A 101 -9.34 1.69 -7.03
C LYS A 101 -7.99 1.00 -7.15
N GLU A 102 -7.21 1.04 -6.09
CA GLU A 102 -5.92 0.37 -6.02
C GLU A 102 -6.04 -0.90 -5.18
N LYS A 103 -5.61 -2.03 -5.75
CA LYS A 103 -5.61 -3.37 -5.15
C LYS A 103 -4.18 -3.82 -4.87
N GLY A 104 -4.02 -4.86 -4.05
CA GLY A 104 -2.70 -5.38 -3.69
C GLY A 104 -1.98 -4.51 -2.66
N VAL A 105 -2.74 -3.74 -1.87
CA VAL A 105 -2.26 -2.81 -0.85
C VAL A 105 -2.90 -3.11 0.50
N VAL A 106 -2.22 -2.72 1.59
CA VAL A 106 -2.70 -2.89 2.96
C VAL A 106 -2.46 -1.64 3.81
N LEU A 107 -3.33 -1.44 4.81
CA LEU A 107 -3.24 -0.39 5.82
C LEU A 107 -2.33 -0.84 6.97
N THR A 108 -1.29 -0.07 7.26
CA THR A 108 -0.38 -0.30 8.40
C THR A 108 -0.85 0.42 9.65
N SER A 109 -0.33 -0.01 10.80
CA SER A 109 -0.63 0.57 12.12
C SER A 109 -0.22 2.04 12.27
N ASP A 110 0.72 2.51 11.45
CA ASP A 110 1.14 3.91 11.38
C ASP A 110 0.29 4.77 10.44
N GLY A 111 -0.81 4.21 9.90
CA GLY A 111 -1.76 4.90 9.03
C GLY A 111 -1.31 5.01 7.57
N THR A 112 -0.14 4.44 7.21
CA THR A 112 0.31 4.43 5.82
C THR A 112 -0.29 3.27 5.03
N THR A 113 -0.32 3.41 3.71
CA THR A 113 -0.72 2.33 2.79
C THR A 113 0.52 1.76 2.10
N VAL A 114 0.59 0.43 1.98
CA VAL A 114 1.75 -0.28 1.45
C VAL A 114 1.32 -1.30 0.40
N ALA A 115 1.94 -1.28 -0.78
CA ALA A 115 1.78 -2.33 -1.78
C ALA A 115 2.60 -3.58 -1.41
N LEU A 116 1.94 -4.74 -1.33
CA LEU A 116 2.57 -5.97 -0.85
C LEU A 116 3.42 -6.67 -1.92
N MET A 117 3.07 -6.58 -3.20
CA MET A 117 3.87 -7.19 -4.28
C MET A 117 5.35 -6.73 -4.27
N PRO A 118 5.68 -5.44 -4.39
CA PRO A 118 7.09 -5.02 -4.42
C PRO A 118 7.80 -5.33 -3.10
N LEU A 119 7.10 -5.27 -1.97
CA LEU A 119 7.61 -5.64 -0.65
C LEU A 119 8.10 -7.10 -0.62
N LEU A 120 7.22 -8.05 -0.95
CA LEU A 120 7.52 -9.48 -0.87
C LEU A 120 8.60 -9.89 -1.88
N LEU A 121 8.58 -9.34 -3.10
CA LEU A 121 9.62 -9.64 -4.10
C LEU A 121 11.01 -9.16 -3.64
N GLY A 122 11.09 -8.03 -2.93
CA GLY A 122 12.34 -7.54 -2.36
C GLY A 122 12.88 -8.45 -1.27
N ILE A 123 12.02 -8.93 -0.38
CA ILE A 123 12.37 -9.87 0.69
C ILE A 123 12.84 -11.22 0.10
N GLU A 124 12.12 -11.76 -0.90
CA GLU A 124 12.48 -13.02 -1.56
C GLU A 124 13.86 -12.92 -2.22
N ALA A 125 14.12 -11.82 -2.94
CA ALA A 125 15.44 -11.56 -3.50
C ALA A 125 16.54 -11.53 -2.42
N GLY A 126 16.24 -10.92 -1.26
CA GLY A 126 17.11 -10.88 -0.09
C GLY A 126 17.51 -12.26 0.40
N PHE A 127 16.53 -13.12 0.71
CA PHE A 127 16.79 -14.48 1.17
C PHE A 127 17.48 -15.38 0.13
N LEU A 128 17.24 -15.15 -1.16
CA LEU A 128 17.92 -15.88 -2.24
C LEU A 128 19.34 -15.37 -2.53
N SER A 129 19.75 -14.24 -1.95
CA SER A 129 21.03 -13.63 -2.24
C SER A 129 22.19 -14.42 -1.62
N LYS A 130 23.01 -15.01 -2.48
CA LYS A 130 24.26 -15.69 -2.08
C LYS A 130 25.44 -14.74 -1.86
N SER A 131 25.33 -13.49 -2.34
CA SER A 131 26.38 -12.49 -2.20
C SER A 131 26.12 -11.61 -0.98
N ARG A 132 27.16 -11.39 -0.17
CA ARG A 132 27.11 -10.44 0.95
C ARG A 132 27.08 -8.98 0.49
N GLU A 133 27.50 -8.68 -0.73
CA GLU A 133 27.64 -7.30 -1.23
C GLU A 133 26.42 -6.81 -2.01
N ARG A 134 25.70 -7.71 -2.70
CA ARG A 134 24.62 -7.30 -3.61
C ARG A 134 23.47 -8.30 -3.64
N VAL A 135 22.26 -7.79 -3.45
CA VAL A 135 21.03 -8.54 -3.73
C VAL A 135 20.67 -8.37 -5.21
N ARG A 136 20.74 -9.48 -5.96
CA ARG A 136 20.42 -9.46 -7.40
C ARG A 136 18.93 -9.18 -7.61
N GLY A 137 18.62 -8.23 -8.49
CA GLY A 137 17.22 -7.92 -8.85
C GLY A 137 16.46 -7.06 -7.86
N LEU A 138 17.05 -6.68 -6.72
CA LEU A 138 16.34 -5.99 -5.64
C LEU A 138 15.56 -4.76 -6.14
N TYR A 139 16.22 -3.84 -6.83
CA TYR A 139 15.57 -2.63 -7.37
C TYR A 139 14.65 -2.91 -8.54
N GLN A 140 15.02 -3.89 -9.36
CA GLN A 140 14.24 -4.30 -10.52
C GLN A 140 12.86 -4.75 -10.07
N LEU A 141 12.82 -5.58 -9.02
CA LEU A 141 11.61 -6.18 -8.49
C LEU A 141 10.79 -5.21 -7.63
N THR A 142 11.44 -4.32 -6.88
CA THR A 142 10.79 -3.46 -5.86
C THR A 142 10.35 -2.09 -6.38
N LEU A 143 11.15 -1.45 -7.24
CA LEU A 143 10.95 -0.04 -7.63
C LEU A 143 10.70 0.15 -9.10
N ALA A 144 11.05 -0.83 -9.94
CA ALA A 144 11.02 -0.66 -11.39
C ALA A 144 10.06 -1.57 -12.14
N LYS A 145 9.62 -2.68 -11.53
CA LYS A 145 8.68 -3.62 -12.16
C LYS A 145 7.41 -2.92 -12.66
N ASP A 146 6.87 -2.02 -11.84
CA ASP A 146 5.64 -1.30 -12.13
C ASP A 146 5.89 0.07 -12.77
N LEU A 147 7.14 0.40 -13.09
CA LEU A 147 7.45 1.56 -13.94
C LEU A 147 7.10 1.20 -15.38
N ASP A 148 5.81 1.16 -15.71
CA ASP A 148 5.40 1.04 -17.10
C ASP A 148 5.65 2.38 -17.81
N LEU A 149 6.72 2.41 -18.61
CA LEU A 149 7.10 3.60 -19.36
C LEU A 149 6.13 3.95 -20.50
N SER A 150 5.11 3.12 -20.75
CA SER A 150 3.98 3.53 -21.58
C SER A 150 3.29 4.78 -21.02
N PHE A 151 3.44 5.02 -19.71
CA PHE A 151 2.96 6.19 -18.98
C PHE A 151 4.06 7.21 -18.65
N ILE A 152 5.28 7.14 -19.22
CA ILE A 152 6.12 8.35 -19.24
C ILE A 152 5.28 9.37 -20.02
N PRO A 153 4.79 10.42 -19.38
CA PRO A 153 3.74 11.19 -19.97
C PRO A 153 4.33 11.97 -21.14
N SER A 154 3.64 11.96 -22.28
CA SER A 154 3.90 12.89 -23.39
C SER A 154 3.72 14.35 -22.96
N SER A 155 3.14 14.58 -21.78
CA SER A 155 2.85 15.87 -21.17
C SER A 155 3.75 16.14 -19.95
N PRO A 156 4.40 17.31 -19.85
CA PRO A 156 5.24 17.68 -18.70
C PRO A 156 4.50 17.85 -17.36
N HIS A 157 3.17 17.64 -17.31
CA HIS A 157 2.32 17.93 -16.15
C HIS A 157 1.88 16.72 -15.31
N THR A 158 2.06 15.48 -15.77
CA THR A 158 1.68 14.32 -14.94
C THR A 158 2.75 14.09 -13.87
N PRO A 159 2.38 14.09 -12.58
CA PRO A 159 3.34 13.87 -11.51
C PRO A 159 3.88 12.43 -11.57
N LEU A 160 5.16 12.26 -11.26
CA LEU A 160 5.80 10.93 -11.15
C LEU A 160 5.24 10.13 -9.96
N LEU A 161 5.00 10.84 -8.86
CA LEU A 161 4.54 10.30 -7.60
C LEU A 161 3.07 10.67 -7.45
N GLY A 162 2.28 9.68 -7.11
CA GLY A 162 0.83 9.78 -7.12
C GLY A 162 0.23 10.33 -5.87
N PRO A 163 -1.06 10.69 -5.95
CA PRO A 163 -1.84 11.01 -4.78
C PRO A 163 -1.88 9.82 -3.82
N ASP A 164 -2.05 10.12 -2.55
CA ASP A 164 -2.50 9.12 -1.58
C ASP A 164 -3.97 8.74 -1.88
N GLY A 165 -4.50 7.82 -1.11
CA GLY A 165 -5.88 7.38 -1.21
C GLY A 165 -6.59 7.37 0.12
N CYS A 166 -7.86 6.96 0.08
CA CYS A 166 -8.67 6.71 1.26
C CYS A 166 -9.11 5.26 1.30
N TRP A 167 -9.06 4.70 2.51
CA TRP A 167 -9.72 3.43 2.81
C TRP A 167 -11.21 3.65 3.02
N ASP A 168 -12.02 2.68 2.60
CA ASP A 168 -13.45 2.65 2.87
C ASP A 168 -13.78 2.53 4.37
N ASN A 169 -12.94 1.80 5.11
CA ASN A 169 -13.06 1.62 6.55
C ASN A 169 -11.68 1.45 7.19
N LEU A 170 -11.42 2.09 8.33
CA LEU A 170 -10.14 2.00 9.03
C LEU A 170 -10.02 0.83 10.02
N THR A 171 -11.14 0.21 10.40
CA THR A 171 -11.20 -0.93 11.33
C THR A 171 -11.23 -2.27 10.58
N SER A 172 -11.87 -2.29 9.41
CA SER A 172 -11.92 -3.46 8.52
C SER A 172 -11.77 -3.01 7.06
N PRO A 173 -10.57 -2.56 6.65
CA PRO A 173 -10.31 -2.04 5.31
C PRO A 173 -10.52 -3.11 4.25
N GLN A 174 -11.23 -2.76 3.18
CA GLN A 174 -11.50 -3.66 2.06
C GLN A 174 -11.22 -3.01 0.70
N VAL A 175 -11.34 -1.69 0.59
CA VAL A 175 -11.18 -0.93 -0.66
C VAL A 175 -10.35 0.32 -0.41
N PHE A 176 -9.25 0.46 -1.14
CA PHE A 176 -8.46 1.67 -1.21
C PHE A 176 -8.74 2.41 -2.53
N THR A 177 -9.07 3.69 -2.44
CA THR A 177 -9.41 4.54 -3.60
C THR A 177 -8.49 5.76 -3.62
N LEU A 178 -7.81 5.98 -4.74
CA LEU A 178 -6.96 7.14 -4.96
C LEU A 178 -7.79 8.43 -4.98
N LEU A 179 -7.25 9.50 -4.39
CA LEU A 179 -7.94 10.79 -4.31
C LEU A 179 -7.84 11.62 -5.60
N ASP A 180 -6.76 11.46 -6.36
CA ASP A 180 -6.57 12.13 -7.65
C ASP A 180 -6.28 11.13 -8.79
N THR A 181 -6.07 11.65 -9.99
CA THR A 181 -5.69 10.86 -11.16
C THR A 181 -4.43 10.02 -10.87
N PRO A 182 -4.42 8.72 -11.23
CA PRO A 182 -3.25 7.87 -11.07
C PRO A 182 -2.02 8.46 -11.77
N SER A 183 -0.91 8.52 -11.04
CA SER A 183 0.42 8.84 -11.57
C SER A 183 1.15 7.59 -12.08
N VAL A 184 2.38 7.77 -12.54
CA VAL A 184 3.32 6.67 -12.87
C VAL A 184 3.56 5.71 -11.68
N LEU A 185 3.62 6.20 -10.44
CA LEU A 185 3.76 5.36 -9.23
C LEU A 185 2.90 5.89 -8.07
N THR A 186 2.03 5.06 -7.51
CA THR A 186 1.25 5.43 -6.31
C THR A 186 2.14 5.55 -5.07
N THR A 187 1.66 6.26 -4.05
CA THR A 187 2.34 6.32 -2.75
C THR A 187 2.46 4.94 -2.10
N ALA A 188 1.47 4.06 -2.28
CA ALA A 188 1.49 2.70 -1.77
C ALA A 188 2.58 1.84 -2.43
N GLN A 189 2.74 1.93 -3.76
CA GLN A 189 3.83 1.27 -4.49
C GLN A 189 5.20 1.76 -4.03
N LEU A 190 5.36 3.07 -3.85
CA LEU A 190 6.61 3.63 -3.35
C LEU A 190 6.93 3.11 -1.94
N ASN A 191 5.96 3.10 -1.03
CA ASN A 191 6.14 2.58 0.32
C ASN A 191 6.54 1.10 0.31
N GLY A 192 5.80 0.27 -0.44
CA GLY A 192 6.09 -1.16 -0.58
C GLY A 192 7.45 -1.44 -1.24
N GLY A 193 7.84 -0.64 -2.24
CA GLY A 193 9.14 -0.73 -2.87
C GLY A 193 10.29 -0.34 -1.95
N MET A 194 10.17 0.76 -1.20
CA MET A 194 11.16 1.15 -0.18
C MET A 194 11.31 0.06 0.89
N ASP A 195 10.19 -0.45 1.41
CA ASP A 195 10.18 -1.50 2.43
C ASP A 195 10.76 -2.82 1.90
N GLY A 196 10.46 -3.18 0.65
CA GLY A 196 11.05 -4.35 -0.02
C GLY A 196 12.56 -4.25 -0.17
N VAL A 197 13.10 -3.06 -0.46
CA VAL A 197 14.56 -2.83 -0.49
C VAL A 197 15.16 -2.96 0.90
N ILE A 198 14.55 -2.30 1.91
CA ILE A 198 15.04 -2.32 3.30
C ILE A 198 15.05 -3.74 3.85
N LEU A 199 13.91 -4.43 3.79
CA LEU A 199 13.76 -5.77 4.34
C LEU A 199 14.46 -6.83 3.49
N GLY A 200 14.60 -6.64 2.18
CA GLY A 200 15.45 -7.50 1.35
C GLY A 200 16.92 -7.43 1.74
N MET A 201 17.42 -6.24 2.09
CA MET A 201 18.79 -6.10 2.61
C MET A 201 18.95 -6.73 4.00
N GLU A 202 17.94 -6.61 4.87
CA GLU A 202 17.96 -7.26 6.19
C GLU A 202 17.88 -8.79 6.08
N ALA A 203 17.00 -9.32 5.23
CA ALA A 203 16.79 -10.75 5.01
C ALA A 203 18.04 -11.47 4.50
N LYS A 204 18.89 -10.78 3.72
CA LYS A 204 20.21 -11.28 3.30
C LYS A 204 21.17 -11.51 4.48
N SER A 205 21.03 -10.71 5.54
CA SER A 205 21.99 -10.66 6.66
C SER A 205 21.54 -11.49 7.86
N ARG A 206 20.26 -11.85 7.95
CA ARG A 206 19.69 -12.58 9.09
C ARG A 206 19.21 -13.96 8.68
N HIS A 207 19.81 -15.00 9.27
CA HIS A 207 19.35 -16.39 9.13
C HIS A 207 19.38 -17.12 10.48
N PRO A 208 18.37 -17.95 10.81
CA PRO A 208 17.05 -18.10 10.19
C PRO A 208 15.99 -17.19 10.84
N LEU A 209 15.24 -16.42 10.05
CA LEU A 209 14.07 -15.65 10.52
C LEU A 209 12.81 -16.09 9.76
N LYS A 210 11.72 -16.36 10.50
CA LYS A 210 10.38 -16.48 9.90
C LYS A 210 9.98 -15.16 9.23
N LEU A 211 9.27 -15.22 8.11
CA LEU A 211 8.77 -14.04 7.40
C LEU A 211 7.77 -13.28 8.28
N SER A 212 6.88 -13.99 8.98
CA SER A 212 5.92 -13.34 9.89
C SER A 212 6.64 -12.58 11.01
N SER A 213 7.72 -13.12 11.58
CA SER A 213 8.55 -12.44 12.58
C SER A 213 9.20 -11.18 12.01
N LEU A 214 9.83 -11.26 10.83
CA LEU A 214 10.44 -10.10 10.17
C LEU A 214 9.43 -8.98 9.92
N LEU A 215 8.24 -9.31 9.42
CA LEU A 215 7.17 -8.34 9.16
C LEU A 215 6.62 -7.75 10.47
N THR A 216 6.48 -8.58 11.52
CA THR A 216 6.01 -8.13 12.84
C THR A 216 6.99 -7.14 13.46
N GLU A 217 8.28 -7.45 13.46
CA GLU A 217 9.33 -6.55 13.97
C GLU A 217 9.31 -5.18 13.25
N TYR A 218 9.04 -5.18 11.94
CA TYR A 218 9.08 -3.97 11.14
C TYR A 218 7.80 -3.12 11.22
N TYR A 219 6.62 -3.73 11.10
CA TYR A 219 5.33 -3.01 10.97
C TYR A 219 4.54 -2.89 12.27
N CYS A 220 4.74 -3.78 13.22
CA CYS A 220 3.93 -3.86 14.44
C CYS A 220 4.65 -3.25 15.66
N HIS A 221 5.77 -2.55 15.46
CA HIS A 221 6.49 -1.92 16.55
C HIS A 221 5.67 -0.78 17.17
N GLN A 222 5.36 -0.93 18.46
CA GLN A 222 4.69 0.10 19.24
C GLN A 222 5.72 1.05 19.84
N LEU A 223 5.55 2.35 19.59
CA LEU A 223 6.38 3.37 20.24
C LEU A 223 6.00 3.47 21.71
N ASP A 224 7.02 3.53 22.57
CA ASP A 224 6.84 3.85 23.97
C ASP A 224 6.78 5.37 24.19
N ARG A 225 6.75 5.80 25.46
CA ARG A 225 6.69 7.23 25.82
C ARG A 225 7.89 8.05 25.35
N ARG A 226 9.04 7.42 25.07
CA ARG A 226 10.23 8.08 24.51
C ARG A 226 10.12 8.27 23.00
N GLY A 227 9.03 7.79 22.39
CA GLY A 227 8.70 8.07 21.00
C GLY A 227 9.70 7.46 20.03
N LEU A 228 9.91 8.15 18.91
CA LEU A 228 10.74 7.63 17.82
C LEU A 228 12.22 7.55 18.21
N ASP A 229 12.71 8.43 19.09
CA ASP A 229 14.14 8.55 19.44
C ASP A 229 14.71 7.30 20.11
N ALA A 230 13.89 6.57 20.87
CA ALA A 230 14.27 5.31 21.50
C ALA A 230 13.92 4.07 20.67
N ALA A 231 13.22 4.24 19.55
CA ALA A 231 12.73 3.13 18.74
C ALA A 231 13.88 2.48 17.94
N PRO A 232 13.81 1.16 17.67
CA PRO A 232 14.79 0.49 16.83
C PRO A 232 14.89 1.15 15.46
N ARG A 233 16.08 1.06 14.86
CA ARG A 233 16.33 1.61 13.52
C ARG A 233 15.37 1.01 12.48
N LEU A 234 15.17 -0.30 12.52
CA LEU A 234 14.46 -1.05 11.48
C LEU A 234 12.95 -1.16 11.78
N ILE A 235 12.22 -0.05 11.63
CA ILE A 235 10.75 0.01 11.75
C ILE A 235 10.13 0.81 10.59
N SER A 236 8.88 0.53 10.24
CA SER A 236 8.15 1.16 9.13
C SER A 236 8.08 2.69 9.26
N ARG A 237 7.92 3.21 10.48
CA ARG A 237 7.87 4.66 10.75
C ARG A 237 9.16 5.38 10.36
N ARG A 238 10.29 4.67 10.28
CA ARG A 238 11.60 5.18 9.83
C ARG A 238 11.91 4.83 8.37
N ARG A 239 10.97 4.27 7.60
CA ARG A 239 11.13 3.83 6.19
C ARG A 239 11.95 4.77 5.33
N ARG A 240 11.60 6.07 5.29
CA ARG A 240 12.29 7.03 4.41
C ARG A 240 13.74 7.28 4.85
N GLU A 241 13.99 7.34 6.15
CA GLU A 241 15.33 7.47 6.72
C GLU A 241 16.17 6.22 6.45
N ASN A 242 15.60 5.04 6.70
CA ASN A 242 16.24 3.75 6.44
C ASN A 242 16.59 3.58 4.97
N PHE A 243 15.65 3.89 4.07
CA PHE A 243 15.88 3.80 2.62
C PHE A 243 16.99 4.76 2.16
N ARG A 244 16.98 6.01 2.65
CA ARG A 244 18.03 7.00 2.36
C ARG A 244 19.41 6.54 2.84
N GLY A 245 19.48 5.92 4.02
CA GLY A 245 20.74 5.41 4.59
C GLY A 245 21.39 4.30 3.75
N LEU A 246 20.64 3.67 2.83
CA LEU A 246 21.17 2.63 1.96
C LEU A 246 21.87 3.19 0.71
N PHE A 247 21.45 4.35 0.15
CA PHE A 247 21.98 4.85 -1.14
C PHE A 247 21.95 6.37 -1.32
N GLY A 248 22.93 6.89 -2.07
CA GLY A 248 22.91 8.23 -2.64
C GLY A 248 21.99 8.35 -3.88
N PRO A 249 21.39 9.52 -4.15
CA PRO A 249 20.42 9.73 -5.24
C PRO A 249 20.86 9.28 -6.64
N LEU A 250 22.16 9.33 -6.94
CA LEU A 250 22.72 8.98 -8.25
C LEU A 250 22.71 7.47 -8.52
N VAL A 251 22.83 6.65 -7.47
CA VAL A 251 22.81 5.18 -7.59
C VAL A 251 21.40 4.73 -7.97
N LEU A 252 20.38 5.32 -7.35
CA LEU A 252 18.98 5.00 -7.59
C LEU A 252 18.56 5.27 -9.05
N SER A 253 18.88 6.45 -9.60
CA SER A 253 18.56 6.77 -11.00
C SER A 253 19.19 5.79 -11.99
N ARG A 254 20.44 5.37 -11.76
CA ARG A 254 21.11 4.38 -12.61
C ARG A 254 20.45 3.01 -12.53
N GLN A 255 20.06 2.57 -11.33
CA GLN A 255 19.43 1.27 -11.14
C GLN A 255 18.05 1.22 -11.80
N VAL A 256 17.23 2.25 -11.61
CA VAL A 256 15.90 2.35 -12.25
C VAL A 256 15.99 2.24 -13.77
N VAL A 257 16.88 3.01 -14.42
CA VAL A 257 17.05 2.95 -15.88
C VAL A 257 17.46 1.56 -16.35
N LYS A 258 18.45 0.94 -15.70
CA LYS A 258 18.90 -0.42 -16.05
C LYS A 258 17.79 -1.45 -15.90
N SER A 259 16.97 -1.31 -14.86
CA SER A 259 15.85 -2.21 -14.61
C SER A 259 14.82 -2.16 -15.73
N VAL A 260 14.49 -0.96 -16.16
CA VAL A 260 13.48 -0.78 -17.21
C VAL A 260 13.97 -1.24 -18.57
N GLU A 261 15.26 -1.00 -18.89
CA GLU A 261 15.89 -1.55 -20.10
C GLU A 261 15.87 -3.09 -20.10
N LEU A 262 16.14 -3.72 -18.94
CA LEU A 262 16.05 -5.17 -18.78
C LEU A 262 14.62 -5.68 -18.98
N GLN A 263 13.62 -5.03 -18.37
CA GLN A 263 12.23 -5.42 -18.50
C GLN A 263 11.78 -5.40 -19.97
N ARG A 264 12.10 -4.32 -20.70
CA ARG A 264 11.79 -4.22 -22.13
C ARG A 264 12.41 -5.37 -22.93
N ARG A 265 13.69 -5.69 -22.69
CA ARG A 265 14.38 -6.80 -23.35
C ARG A 265 13.69 -8.15 -23.08
N LEU A 266 13.34 -8.43 -21.82
CA LEU A 266 12.69 -9.69 -21.44
C LEU A 266 11.28 -9.83 -22.03
N THR A 267 10.58 -8.71 -22.26
CA THR A 267 9.25 -8.70 -22.89
C THR A 267 9.30 -8.53 -24.42
N GLY A 268 10.48 -8.66 -25.06
CA GLY A 268 10.63 -8.50 -26.50
C GLY A 268 10.39 -7.07 -27.04
N ARG A 269 10.36 -6.05 -26.17
CA ARG A 269 10.21 -4.65 -26.55
C ARG A 269 11.55 -4.08 -27.01
N SER A 270 11.51 -3.15 -27.97
CA SER A 270 12.71 -2.45 -28.47
C SER A 270 13.43 -1.69 -27.36
N LYS A 271 14.75 -1.47 -27.56
CA LYS A 271 15.58 -0.66 -26.67
C LYS A 271 14.98 0.73 -26.51
N MET A 272 15.10 1.29 -25.31
CA MET A 272 14.64 2.65 -25.02
C MET A 272 15.43 3.68 -25.83
N ASP A 273 14.73 4.61 -26.46
CA ASP A 273 15.37 5.72 -27.16
C ASP A 273 16.08 6.67 -26.17
N VAL A 274 17.03 7.45 -26.69
CA VAL A 274 17.88 8.33 -25.87
C VAL A 274 17.06 9.42 -25.18
N LYS A 275 15.96 9.90 -25.80
CA LYS A 275 15.11 10.96 -25.25
C LYS A 275 14.30 10.45 -24.05
N LYS A 276 13.58 9.34 -24.20
CA LYS A 276 12.84 8.68 -23.09
C LYS A 276 13.76 8.25 -21.96
N ARG A 277 14.98 7.81 -22.29
CA ARG A 277 16.00 7.50 -21.27
C ARG A 277 16.39 8.73 -20.44
N ARG A 278 16.53 9.89 -21.07
CA ARG A 278 16.84 11.15 -20.39
C ARG A 278 15.67 11.61 -19.53
N GLU A 279 14.45 11.56 -20.07
CA GLU A 279 13.22 11.87 -19.32
C GLU A 279 13.08 11.01 -18.06
N LEU A 280 13.29 9.70 -18.17
CA LEU A 280 13.26 8.79 -17.01
C LEU A 280 14.31 9.18 -15.94
N ILE A 281 15.53 9.55 -16.37
CA ILE A 281 16.57 9.99 -15.43
C ILE A 281 16.15 11.27 -14.71
N ASP A 282 15.60 12.24 -15.42
CA ASP A 282 15.21 13.54 -14.86
C ASP A 282 14.02 13.40 -13.91
N VAL A 283 13.06 12.56 -14.29
CA VAL A 283 11.92 12.14 -13.48
C VAL A 283 12.40 11.52 -12.15
N VAL A 284 13.27 10.52 -12.18
CA VAL A 284 13.80 9.88 -10.95
C VAL A 284 14.60 10.88 -10.11
N LYS A 285 15.41 11.75 -10.74
CA LYS A 285 16.14 12.81 -10.02
C LYS A 285 15.20 13.80 -9.33
N LYS A 286 14.09 14.18 -9.97
CA LYS A 286 13.08 15.07 -9.39
C LYS A 286 12.38 14.40 -8.20
N GLY A 287 12.00 13.12 -8.33
CA GLY A 287 11.46 12.31 -7.24
C GLY A 287 12.39 12.27 -6.03
N ASN A 288 13.69 12.09 -6.26
CA ASN A 288 14.71 12.08 -5.20
C ASN A 288 14.87 13.44 -4.49
N LYS A 289 14.63 14.56 -5.19
CA LYS A 289 14.68 15.92 -4.59
C LYS A 289 13.44 16.26 -3.76
N GLY A 290 12.29 15.60 -3.99
CA GLY A 290 11.07 15.75 -3.19
C GLY A 290 11.21 15.15 -1.79
N VAL A 291 12.18 14.26 -1.60
CA VAL A 291 12.57 13.72 -0.29
C VAL A 291 13.56 14.72 0.35
N ARG A 292 13.12 15.94 0.73
CA ARG A 292 13.94 16.89 1.51
C ARG A 292 13.82 16.66 3.03
N PRO A 293 14.80 17.12 3.84
CA PRO A 293 14.80 16.95 5.29
C PRO A 293 13.78 17.89 5.96
N GLY A 294 12.99 17.37 6.88
CA GLY A 294 12.39 18.21 7.91
C GLY A 294 13.53 18.75 8.77
N VAL A 295 13.73 20.06 8.74
CA VAL A 295 14.65 20.74 9.66
C VAL A 295 14.08 20.56 11.06
N HIS A 296 14.95 20.19 12.02
CA HIS A 296 14.59 20.11 13.43
C HIS A 296 13.91 21.40 13.91
N GLY A 297 12.73 21.27 14.53
CA GLY A 297 12.16 22.27 15.44
C GLY A 297 11.14 23.26 14.87
N LEU A 298 9.95 22.78 14.45
CA LEU A 298 8.61 23.36 14.73
C LEU A 298 7.57 22.53 13.94
N PRO A 299 6.32 22.35 14.43
CA PRO A 299 5.39 21.39 13.86
C PRO A 299 4.90 21.92 12.51
N THR A 300 5.33 21.25 11.44
CA THR A 300 4.68 21.42 10.13
C THR A 300 3.24 20.96 10.26
N HIS A 301 2.34 21.95 10.21
CA HIS A 301 0.89 21.89 10.07
C HIS A 301 0.26 20.49 9.98
N ARG A 302 -0.65 20.24 10.93
CA ARG A 302 -1.68 19.20 10.93
C ARG A 302 -2.17 18.85 9.52
N SER A 303 -1.69 17.74 8.98
CA SER A 303 -2.42 16.91 8.00
C SER A 303 -2.78 15.56 8.62
N SER A 304 -3.05 15.57 9.92
CA SER A 304 -3.78 14.51 10.63
C SER A 304 -4.84 15.19 11.49
N LEU A 305 -5.71 15.94 10.84
CA LEU A 305 -7.05 16.15 11.35
C LEU A 305 -7.91 15.10 10.65
N HIS A 306 -8.62 14.30 11.44
CA HIS A 306 -9.64 13.37 10.98
C HIS A 306 -10.39 13.94 9.77
N VAL A 307 -10.12 13.38 8.59
CA VAL A 307 -11.12 13.40 7.54
C VAL A 307 -12.13 12.36 7.97
N ALA A 308 -13.16 12.81 8.69
CA ALA A 308 -14.36 12.02 8.84
C ALA A 308 -14.96 11.87 7.43
N CYS A 309 -14.74 10.71 6.81
CA CYS A 309 -15.50 10.33 5.64
C CYS A 309 -16.94 10.05 6.09
N THR A 310 -17.80 11.07 6.05
CA THR A 310 -19.24 10.85 6.07
C THR A 310 -19.63 10.11 4.80
N ALA A 311 -19.98 8.84 4.93
CA ALA A 311 -20.71 8.09 3.92
C ALA A 311 -22.06 8.79 3.69
N VAL A 312 -22.21 9.50 2.58
CA VAL A 312 -23.53 9.95 2.12
C VAL A 312 -24.23 8.74 1.53
N GLN A 313 -24.98 8.03 2.37
CA GLN A 313 -25.96 7.05 1.95
C GLN A 313 -27.13 7.83 1.34
N ARG A 314 -27.24 7.82 0.00
CA ARG A 314 -28.41 8.39 -0.68
C ARG A 314 -29.61 7.48 -0.44
N ASP A 315 -30.51 7.91 0.42
CA ASP A 315 -31.89 7.43 0.45
C ASP A 315 -32.76 8.37 -0.41
N PRO A 316 -33.48 7.91 -1.45
CA PRO A 316 -34.24 8.78 -2.33
C PRO A 316 -35.54 9.33 -1.71
N HIS A 317 -35.90 8.93 -0.49
CA HIS A 317 -37.21 9.24 0.08
C HIS A 317 -37.16 9.74 1.53
N GLN A 318 -36.60 10.94 1.78
CA GLN A 318 -37.00 11.71 2.98
C GLN A 318 -36.67 13.23 2.86
N PRO A 319 -37.60 14.13 3.24
CA PRO A 319 -37.36 15.57 3.24
C PRO A 319 -36.61 16.02 4.50
N TYR A 320 -35.79 17.06 4.33
CA TYR A 320 -34.95 17.72 5.32
C TYR A 320 -35.62 17.95 6.67
N SER A 321 -35.01 17.43 7.75
CA SER A 321 -35.17 17.97 9.10
C SER A 321 -33.83 17.98 9.81
N SER A 322 -33.29 19.18 10.05
CA SER A 322 -32.06 19.39 10.80
C SER A 322 -32.39 19.43 12.28
N SER A 323 -31.92 18.46 13.06
CA SER A 323 -31.87 18.56 14.52
C SER A 323 -30.46 18.24 14.97
N LEU A 324 -29.70 19.29 15.29
CA LEU A 324 -28.35 19.20 15.85
C LEU A 324 -28.48 18.91 17.36
N LEU A 325 -28.07 17.71 17.80
CA LEU A 325 -27.86 17.43 19.22
C LEU A 325 -26.44 17.90 19.60
N LEU A 326 -26.39 19.03 20.31
CA LEU A 326 -25.19 19.60 20.92
C LEU A 326 -24.76 18.76 22.14
N VAL A 327 -23.57 18.17 22.10
CA VAL A 327 -22.85 17.73 23.30
C VAL A 327 -21.70 18.71 23.53
N HIS A 328 -21.83 19.54 24.57
CA HIS A 328 -20.78 20.48 24.99
C HIS A 328 -19.62 19.75 25.68
N PRO A 329 -18.34 20.05 25.35
CA PRO A 329 -17.20 19.73 26.19
C PRO A 329 -17.00 20.81 27.28
N PRO A 330 -16.40 20.48 28.44
CA PRO A 330 -16.18 21.43 29.51
C PRO A 330 -14.90 22.25 29.29
N HIS A 331 -15.03 23.54 29.60
CA HIS A 331 -14.03 24.61 29.79
C HIS A 331 -13.46 25.38 28.58
N PRO A 332 -13.27 26.72 28.75
CA PRO A 332 -13.40 27.70 27.68
C PRO A 332 -12.12 28.50 27.50
N HIS A 333 -11.29 28.15 26.52
CA HIS A 333 -10.26 29.05 25.98
C HIS A 333 -9.98 28.68 24.52
N ALA A 334 -10.96 28.90 23.64
CA ALA A 334 -10.75 28.83 22.20
C ALA A 334 -11.88 29.52 21.40
N GLU A 335 -12.34 30.70 21.83
CA GLU A 335 -13.42 31.40 21.12
C GLU A 335 -12.96 32.42 20.04
N SER A 336 -11.65 32.65 19.86
CA SER A 336 -11.17 33.62 18.85
C SER A 336 -10.68 33.01 17.54
N ALA A 337 -10.77 31.69 17.33
CA ALA A 337 -10.31 31.03 16.10
C ALA A 337 -11.45 30.43 15.24
N LEU A 338 -12.69 30.55 15.70
CA LEU A 338 -13.88 29.95 15.06
C LEU A 338 -14.76 30.97 14.31
N SER A 339 -14.47 32.28 14.40
CA SER A 339 -15.14 33.31 13.60
C SER A 339 -14.61 33.37 12.15
N ASP A 340 -13.31 33.14 11.94
CA ASP A 340 -12.67 33.30 10.63
C ASP A 340 -12.84 32.09 9.70
N LEU A 341 -13.16 30.91 10.25
CA LEU A 341 -13.45 29.69 9.48
C LEU A 341 -14.87 29.64 8.92
N ARG A 342 -15.79 30.49 9.40
CA ARG A 342 -17.16 30.59 8.87
C ARG A 342 -17.28 31.47 7.62
N ALA A 343 -16.36 32.41 7.39
CA ALA A 343 -16.44 33.33 6.25
C ALA A 343 -15.87 32.76 4.93
N VAL A 344 -15.03 31.72 5.00
CA VAL A 344 -14.40 31.12 3.80
C VAL A 344 -15.29 30.04 3.15
N PHE A 345 -16.18 29.41 3.91
CA PHE A 345 -17.00 28.29 3.43
C PHE A 345 -18.32 28.69 2.73
N CYS A 346 -18.73 29.96 2.73
CA CYS A 346 -19.94 30.42 2.03
C CYS A 346 -19.72 30.97 0.61
N ARG A 347 -18.48 31.03 0.10
CA ARG A 347 -18.20 31.66 -1.21
C ARG A 347 -17.94 30.70 -2.37
N HIS A 348 -17.91 29.39 -2.13
CA HIS A 348 -17.69 28.36 -3.18
C HIS A 348 -18.93 27.50 -3.50
N ALA A 349 -20.08 27.75 -2.87
CA ALA A 349 -21.30 26.99 -3.11
C ALA A 349 -22.35 27.70 -4.00
N LEU A 350 -22.05 28.88 -4.57
CA LEU A 350 -23.03 29.65 -5.36
C LEU A 350 -22.76 29.75 -6.87
N HIS A 351 -21.81 28.99 -7.43
CA HIS A 351 -21.49 29.05 -8.87
C HIS A 351 -21.86 27.79 -9.67
N ALA A 352 -22.61 26.86 -9.09
CA ALA A 352 -23.06 25.63 -9.77
C ALA A 352 -24.59 25.48 -9.71
N ALA A 353 -25.34 26.48 -10.17
CA ALA A 353 -26.77 26.34 -10.43
C ALA A 353 -27.33 27.48 -11.32
N LEU A 354 -26.99 27.54 -12.61
CA LEU A 354 -27.84 28.21 -13.61
C LEU A 354 -27.78 27.44 -14.97
N PRO A 355 -28.93 27.16 -15.62
CA PRO A 355 -29.02 26.39 -16.87
C PRO A 355 -28.81 27.27 -18.13
N PRO A 356 -28.64 26.66 -19.32
CA PRO A 356 -28.25 27.39 -20.54
C PRO A 356 -29.44 27.87 -21.37
N GLY A 357 -29.30 29.05 -22.00
CA GLY A 357 -30.07 29.44 -23.20
C GLY A 357 -30.80 30.79 -23.12
N GLY A 358 -30.54 31.67 -24.09
CA GLY A 358 -31.35 32.88 -24.33
C GLY A 358 -30.74 33.83 -25.37
N GLN A 359 -31.38 33.94 -26.53
CA GLN A 359 -31.02 34.72 -27.71
C GLN A 359 -30.88 36.24 -27.46
N ARG A 360 -30.00 36.88 -28.25
CA ARG A 360 -29.94 38.34 -28.41
C ARG A 360 -31.00 38.80 -29.42
N LEU A 361 -31.80 39.78 -29.03
CA LEU A 361 -32.38 40.78 -29.92
C LEU A 361 -31.59 42.08 -29.76
N GLY A 362 -31.30 42.73 -30.88
CA GLY A 362 -30.53 43.97 -31.01
C GLY A 362 -29.99 44.08 -32.42
#